data_AF-A0A729FQK4-F1
#
_entry.id   AF-A0A729FQK4-F1
#
_cell.length_a   1.000
_cell.length_b   1.000
_cell.length_c   1.000
_cell.angle_alpha   90.00
_cell.angle_beta   90.00
_cell.angle_gamma   90.00
#
_symmetry.space_group_name_H-M   'P 1'
#
loop_
_entity.id
_entity.type
_entity.pdbx_description
1 polymer ?
#
loop_
_entity_poly.entity_id
_entity_poly.type
_entity_poly.pdbx_seq_one_letter_code
_entity_poly.pdbx_strand_id
1 'polypeptide(L)'
;MEIRTAEMLSRELTNELSWRTKEIIQLRMEAKAKEGSLKKTIIRSGVAISYSHWEGFVKNATEYFLNFLNYQKIQVESLKLVYMTHALKKEIHGFSETKDVDTCIRFLTALIEKKTNIAVIRHENYVDTESNLSSKVFDNIAKSIGIDTHQYKAFYPYIDESIVSARNNIAHGERLIVEQVSFEQLTEKVLALMNMYKNDIENIVVTKEYLISI
;
A
#
# COMPACT_ATOMS: atom_id res chain seq x y z
N MET A 1 -15.14 -4.22 8.29
CA MET A 1 -15.22 -3.10 9.25
C MET A 1 -15.67 -1.87 8.50
N GLU A 2 -16.42 -0.98 9.15
CA GLU A 2 -16.89 0.28 8.53
C GLU A 2 -16.06 1.46 9.06
N ILE A 3 -15.37 2.18 8.19
CA ILE A 3 -14.56 3.35 8.54
C ILE A 3 -15.27 4.59 8.02
N ARG A 4 -15.93 5.34 8.91
CA ARG A 4 -16.83 6.44 8.52
C ARG A 4 -16.21 7.83 8.68
N THR A 5 -15.25 7.97 9.60
CA THR A 5 -14.63 9.26 9.92
C THR A 5 -13.11 9.22 9.79
N ALA A 6 -12.48 10.40 9.70
CA ALA A 6 -11.03 10.53 9.64
C ALA A 6 -10.36 9.99 10.92
N GLU A 7 -10.98 10.20 12.09
CA GLU A 7 -10.48 9.71 13.37
C GLU A 7 -10.52 8.19 13.44
N MET A 8 -11.58 7.57 12.91
CA MET A 8 -11.64 6.11 12.79
C MET A 8 -10.50 5.61 11.90
N LEU A 9 -10.32 6.19 10.71
CA LEU A 9 -9.26 5.79 9.80
C LEU A 9 -7.87 5.91 10.45
N SER A 10 -7.57 7.07 11.05
CA SER A 10 -6.30 7.31 11.73
C SER A 10 -6.05 6.33 12.87
N ARG A 11 -7.09 5.99 13.64
CA ARG A 11 -7.01 4.98 14.70
C ARG A 11 -6.64 3.61 14.13
N GLU A 12 -7.32 3.17 13.07
CA GLU A 12 -7.05 1.85 12.47
C GLU A 12 -5.66 1.77 11.83
N LEU A 13 -5.21 2.83 11.15
CA LEU A 13 -3.84 2.93 10.63
C LEU A 13 -2.80 2.90 11.75
N THR A 14 -3.07 3.60 12.86
CA THR A 14 -2.19 3.62 14.03
C THR A 14 -2.11 2.26 14.70
N ASN A 15 -3.24 1.57 14.85
CA ASN A 15 -3.29 0.21 15.39
C ASN A 15 -2.46 -0.75 14.53
N GLU A 16 -2.65 -0.71 13.21
CA GLU A 16 -1.92 -1.55 12.25
C GLU A 16 -0.41 -1.31 12.29
N LEU A 17 0.03 -0.06 12.36
CA LEU A 17 1.44 0.27 12.44
C LEU A 17 2.04 -0.15 13.79
N SER A 18 1.29 0.04 14.88
CA SER A 18 1.79 -0.13 16.24
C SER A 18 2.18 -1.57 16.55
N TRP A 19 1.37 -2.56 16.17
CA TRP A 19 1.67 -3.95 16.49
C TRP A 19 2.85 -4.47 15.67
N ARG A 20 2.94 -4.10 14.38
CA ARG A 20 4.10 -4.42 13.51
C ARG A 20 5.38 -3.81 14.03
N THR A 21 5.31 -2.56 14.50
CA THR A 21 6.45 -1.86 15.10
C THR A 21 6.95 -2.58 16.35
N LYS A 22 6.04 -3.02 17.23
CA LYS A 22 6.39 -3.79 18.43
C LYS A 22 7.10 -5.10 18.07
N GLU A 23 6.59 -5.84 17.10
CA GLU A 23 7.19 -7.11 16.66
C GLU A 23 8.60 -6.91 16.07
N ILE A 24 8.78 -5.91 15.21
CA ILE A 24 10.10 -5.54 14.64
C ILE A 24 11.08 -5.18 15.76
N ILE A 25 10.67 -4.33 16.72
CA ILE A 25 11.53 -3.92 17.83
C ILE A 25 11.92 -5.11 18.70
N GLN A 26 10.97 -6.01 19.01
CA GLN A 26 11.25 -7.21 19.78
C GLN A 26 12.30 -8.07 19.08
N LEU A 27 12.18 -8.29 17.77
CA LEU A 27 13.15 -9.07 16.99
C LEU A 27 14.54 -8.42 16.98
N ARG A 28 14.61 -7.08 16.89
CA ARG A 28 15.89 -6.34 17.02
C ARG A 28 16.51 -6.56 18.39
N MET A 29 15.74 -6.48 19.47
CA MET A 29 16.23 -6.66 20.83
C MET A 29 16.74 -8.08 21.07
N GLU A 30 15.98 -9.09 20.64
CA GLU A 30 16.38 -10.49 20.76
C GLU A 30 17.64 -10.79 19.94
N ALA A 31 17.74 -10.28 18.71
CA ALA A 31 18.94 -10.44 17.89
C ALA A 31 20.19 -9.85 18.57
N LYS A 32 20.07 -8.69 19.23
CA LYS A 32 21.18 -8.07 19.99
C LYS A 32 21.58 -8.89 21.21
N ALA A 33 20.62 -9.52 21.88
CA ALA A 33 20.85 -10.23 23.15
C ALA A 33 21.43 -11.64 22.96
N LYS A 34 21.38 -12.21 21.76
CA LYS A 34 21.86 -13.58 21.46
C LYS A 34 23.14 -13.55 20.64
N GLU A 35 23.86 -14.68 20.66
CA GLU A 35 25.06 -14.91 19.86
C GLU A 35 24.98 -16.19 19.03
N GLY A 36 25.93 -16.37 18.13
CA GLY A 36 26.09 -17.62 17.36
C GLY A 36 24.93 -17.94 16.42
N SER A 37 24.49 -19.20 16.40
CA SER A 37 23.45 -19.69 15.47
C SER A 37 22.08 -19.08 15.77
N LEU A 38 21.71 -18.91 17.03
CA LEU A 38 20.41 -18.38 17.42
C LEU A 38 20.23 -16.93 16.95
N LYS A 39 21.26 -16.09 17.11
CA LYS A 39 21.28 -14.72 16.57
C LYS A 39 20.98 -14.69 15.06
N LYS A 40 21.68 -15.55 14.31
CA LYS A 40 21.52 -15.66 12.85
C LYS A 40 20.10 -16.09 12.48
N THR A 41 19.50 -17.02 13.23
CA THR A 41 18.11 -17.45 13.03
C THR A 41 17.13 -16.30 13.28
N ILE A 42 17.29 -15.55 14.38
CA ILE A 42 16.42 -14.41 14.72
C ILE A 42 16.53 -13.31 13.66
N ILE A 43 17.75 -12.98 13.21
CA ILE A 43 17.96 -12.00 12.14
C ILE A 43 17.26 -12.47 10.86
N ARG A 44 17.46 -13.74 10.47
CA ARG A 44 16.85 -14.29 9.25
C ARG A 44 15.33 -14.24 9.32
N SER A 45 14.71 -14.64 10.43
CA SER A 45 13.26 -14.52 10.59
C SER A 45 12.82 -13.05 10.61
N GLY A 46 13.61 -12.18 11.26
CA GLY A 46 13.34 -10.75 11.34
C GLY A 46 13.29 -10.06 9.99
N VAL A 47 14.17 -10.42 9.06
CA VAL A 47 14.12 -9.90 7.68
C VAL A 47 12.83 -10.32 6.97
N ALA A 48 12.46 -11.60 7.04
CA ALA A 48 11.23 -12.10 6.42
C ALA A 48 9.95 -11.48 7.03
N ILE A 49 9.93 -11.30 8.35
CA ILE A 49 8.84 -10.65 9.08
C ILE A 49 8.76 -9.16 8.71
N SER A 50 9.90 -8.47 8.63
CA SER A 50 9.94 -7.04 8.27
C SER A 50 9.39 -6.80 6.86
N TYR A 51 9.76 -7.63 5.89
CA TYR A 51 9.16 -7.61 4.56
C TYR A 51 7.64 -7.85 4.63
N SER A 52 7.20 -8.89 5.35
CA SER A 52 5.77 -9.23 5.46
C SER A 52 4.96 -8.11 6.10
N HIS A 53 5.55 -7.40 7.05
CA HIS A 53 4.95 -6.21 7.65
C HIS A 53 4.84 -5.04 6.70
N TRP A 54 5.89 -4.76 5.90
CA TRP A 54 5.85 -3.73 4.86
C TRP A 54 4.73 -4.01 3.86
N GLU A 55 4.71 -5.21 3.28
CA GLU A 55 3.67 -5.60 2.31
C GLU A 55 2.28 -5.55 2.92
N GLY A 56 2.09 -6.19 4.07
CA GLY A 56 0.80 -6.26 4.74
C GLY A 56 0.30 -4.91 5.22
N PHE A 57 1.19 -3.99 5.63
CA PHE A 57 0.79 -2.65 6.04
C PHE A 57 0.30 -1.82 4.86
N VAL A 58 1.05 -1.79 3.74
CA VAL A 58 0.61 -1.07 2.54
C VAL A 58 -0.73 -1.60 2.06
N LYS A 59 -0.92 -2.92 2.04
CA LYS A 59 -2.20 -3.54 1.68
C LYS A 59 -3.33 -3.09 2.60
N ASN A 60 -3.21 -3.30 3.91
CA ASN A 60 -4.29 -3.02 4.86
C ASN A 60 -4.59 -1.52 4.96
N ALA A 61 -3.57 -0.66 4.95
CA ALA A 61 -3.74 0.79 4.97
C ALA A 61 -4.49 1.29 3.73
N THR A 62 -4.17 0.74 2.56
CA THR A 62 -4.89 1.04 1.31
C THR A 62 -6.34 0.61 1.42
N GLU A 63 -6.61 -0.62 1.86
CA GLU A 63 -7.98 -1.11 2.03
C GLU A 63 -8.80 -0.24 3.00
N TYR A 64 -8.21 0.21 4.11
CA TYR A 64 -8.86 1.10 5.06
C TYR A 64 -9.20 2.46 4.46
N PHE A 65 -8.28 3.04 3.70
CA PHE A 65 -8.53 4.31 3.02
C PHE A 65 -9.67 4.20 1.99
N LEU A 66 -9.69 3.13 1.18
CA LEU A 66 -10.76 2.90 0.22
C LEU A 66 -12.11 2.63 0.88
N ASN A 67 -12.09 1.92 2.02
CA ASN A 67 -13.28 1.75 2.84
C ASN A 67 -13.81 3.12 3.31
N PHE A 68 -12.94 3.97 3.85
CA PHE A 68 -13.27 5.34 4.23
C PHE A 68 -13.95 6.12 3.10
N LEU A 69 -13.37 6.12 1.90
CA LEU A 69 -13.94 6.82 0.73
C LEU A 69 -15.35 6.32 0.38
N ASN A 70 -15.60 5.01 0.40
CA ASN A 70 -16.93 4.45 0.11
C ASN A 70 -18.01 4.88 1.11
N TYR A 71 -17.63 5.13 2.37
CA TYR A 71 -18.55 5.62 3.39
C TYR A 71 -18.81 7.13 3.31
N GLN A 72 -18.02 7.88 2.53
CA GLN A 72 -18.26 9.31 2.32
C GLN A 72 -19.40 9.61 1.35
N LYS A 73 -19.91 8.59 0.61
CA LYS A 73 -21.03 8.73 -0.34
C LYS A 73 -20.83 9.91 -1.32
N ILE A 74 -19.64 9.99 -1.89
CA ILE A 74 -19.25 11.07 -2.81
C ILE A 74 -19.73 10.74 -4.22
N GLN A 75 -20.21 11.74 -4.96
CA GLN A 75 -20.55 11.59 -6.37
C GLN A 75 -19.27 11.46 -7.22
N VAL A 76 -19.32 10.65 -8.29
CA VAL A 76 -18.15 10.41 -9.15
C VAL A 76 -17.54 11.72 -9.66
N GLU A 77 -18.36 12.69 -10.06
CA GLU A 77 -17.88 13.99 -10.58
C GLU A 77 -17.19 14.89 -9.54
N SER A 78 -17.35 14.61 -8.25
CA SER A 78 -16.68 15.37 -7.18
C SER A 78 -15.30 14.80 -6.81
N LEU A 79 -14.99 13.58 -7.24
CA LEU A 79 -13.73 12.91 -6.94
C LEU A 79 -12.61 13.33 -7.90
N LYS A 80 -11.36 13.36 -7.43
CA LYS A 80 -10.21 13.47 -8.34
C LYS A 80 -10.20 12.31 -9.34
N LEU A 81 -9.64 12.58 -10.53
CA LEU A 81 -9.58 11.64 -11.66
C LEU A 81 -9.06 10.26 -11.25
N VAL A 82 -8.04 10.20 -10.40
CA VAL A 82 -7.50 8.92 -9.91
C VAL A 82 -8.59 8.04 -9.33
N TYR A 83 -9.49 8.56 -8.48
CA TYR A 83 -10.59 7.79 -7.89
C TYR A 83 -11.74 7.55 -8.89
N MET A 84 -11.97 8.47 -9.83
CA MET A 84 -12.93 8.25 -10.91
C MET A 84 -12.54 7.07 -11.80
N THR A 85 -11.24 6.89 -12.10
CA THR A 85 -10.77 5.74 -12.89
C THR A 85 -11.13 4.40 -12.25
N HIS A 86 -11.31 4.37 -10.93
CA HIS A 86 -11.67 3.17 -10.21
C HIS A 86 -13.17 2.92 -10.18
N ALA A 87 -13.97 3.98 -10.02
CA ALA A 87 -15.42 3.89 -10.15
C ALA A 87 -15.85 3.38 -11.55
N LEU A 88 -15.01 3.63 -12.56
CA LEU A 88 -15.24 3.25 -13.97
C LEU A 88 -14.30 2.13 -14.46
N LYS A 89 -13.60 1.42 -13.55
CA LYS A 89 -12.55 0.45 -13.92
C LYS A 89 -13.02 -0.62 -14.89
N LYS A 90 -14.24 -1.13 -14.68
CA LYS A 90 -14.85 -2.19 -15.51
C LYS A 90 -15.04 -1.70 -16.95
N GLU A 91 -15.54 -0.48 -17.11
CA GLU A 91 -15.79 0.13 -18.40
C GLU A 91 -14.49 0.50 -19.11
N ILE A 92 -13.49 1.01 -18.38
CA ILE A 92 -12.15 1.31 -18.91
C ILE A 92 -11.48 0.03 -19.45
N HIS A 93 -11.50 -1.06 -18.68
CA HIS A 93 -10.87 -2.31 -19.10
C HIS A 93 -11.56 -2.93 -20.33
N GLY A 94 -12.89 -2.80 -20.43
CA GLY A 94 -13.61 -3.23 -21.62
C GLY A 94 -13.30 -2.37 -22.86
N PHE A 95 -12.99 -1.08 -22.68
CA PHE A 95 -12.68 -0.15 -23.75
C PHE A 95 -11.26 -0.30 -24.31
N SER A 96 -10.27 -0.60 -23.45
CA SER A 96 -8.85 -0.50 -23.81
C SER A 96 -8.39 -1.41 -24.96
N GLU A 97 -9.13 -2.48 -25.27
CA GLU A 97 -8.70 -3.50 -26.26
C GLU A 97 -9.80 -3.87 -27.28
N THR A 98 -10.94 -3.17 -27.27
CA THR A 98 -12.09 -3.56 -28.09
C THR A 98 -12.19 -2.81 -29.42
N LYS A 99 -12.72 -3.47 -30.45
CA LYS A 99 -13.20 -2.83 -31.70
C LYS A 99 -14.73 -2.77 -31.77
N ASP A 100 -15.40 -3.31 -30.76
CA ASP A 100 -16.85 -3.38 -30.68
C ASP A 100 -17.45 -2.00 -30.34
N VAL A 101 -18.29 -1.48 -31.24
CA VAL A 101 -18.92 -0.16 -31.11
C VAL A 101 -19.82 -0.11 -29.87
N ASP A 102 -20.50 -1.20 -29.52
CA ASP A 102 -21.39 -1.24 -28.36
C ASP A 102 -20.62 -1.09 -27.04
N THR A 103 -19.40 -1.64 -26.96
CA THR A 103 -18.52 -1.45 -25.81
C THR A 103 -18.00 -0.02 -25.73
N CYS A 104 -17.66 0.60 -26.86
CA CYS A 104 -17.29 2.02 -26.91
C CYS A 104 -18.44 2.93 -26.45
N ILE A 105 -19.66 2.68 -26.95
CA ILE A 105 -20.87 3.41 -26.53
C ILE A 105 -21.08 3.23 -25.03
N ARG A 106 -21.01 1.99 -24.51
CA ARG A 106 -21.19 1.71 -23.08
C ARG A 106 -20.21 2.49 -22.19
N PHE A 107 -18.95 2.61 -22.60
CA PHE A 107 -17.95 3.41 -21.88
C PHE A 107 -18.29 4.91 -21.89
N LEU A 108 -18.61 5.47 -23.05
CA LEU A 108 -18.98 6.88 -23.19
C LEU A 108 -20.27 7.22 -22.43
N THR A 109 -21.28 6.37 -22.51
CA THR A 109 -22.51 6.48 -21.72
C THR A 109 -22.20 6.45 -20.24
N ALA A 110 -21.34 5.56 -19.76
CA ALA A 110 -20.94 5.52 -18.36
C ALA A 110 -20.26 6.83 -17.90
N LEU A 111 -19.40 7.42 -18.73
CA LEU A 111 -18.76 8.71 -18.43
C LEU A 111 -19.77 9.86 -18.30
N ILE A 112 -20.78 9.88 -19.16
CA ILE A 112 -21.78 10.96 -19.20
C ILE A 112 -22.82 10.78 -18.08
N GLU A 113 -23.36 9.57 -17.94
CA GLU A 113 -24.53 9.29 -17.11
C GLU A 113 -24.18 8.91 -15.66
N LYS A 114 -23.03 8.28 -15.42
CA LYS A 114 -22.66 7.85 -14.06
C LYS A 114 -21.96 8.93 -13.23
N LYS A 115 -21.71 10.11 -13.80
CA LYS A 115 -20.99 11.20 -13.13
C LYS A 115 -21.67 11.65 -11.83
N THR A 116 -23.01 11.64 -11.80
CA THR A 116 -23.81 12.03 -10.62
C THR A 116 -24.08 10.87 -9.67
N ASN A 117 -23.70 9.63 -10.04
CA ASN A 117 -23.88 8.47 -9.18
C ASN A 117 -22.90 8.52 -8.02
N ILE A 118 -23.28 7.90 -6.91
CA ILE A 118 -22.35 7.66 -5.80
C ILE A 118 -21.24 6.73 -6.28
N ALA A 119 -20.00 7.15 -6.08
CA ALA A 119 -18.84 6.36 -6.42
C ALA A 119 -18.80 5.07 -5.60
N VAL A 120 -18.51 3.95 -6.27
CA VAL A 120 -18.29 2.65 -5.63
C VAL A 120 -16.87 2.21 -5.96
N ILE A 121 -16.04 2.17 -4.93
CA ILE A 121 -14.61 1.91 -5.00
C ILE A 121 -14.35 0.50 -4.48
N ARG A 122 -14.02 -0.46 -5.35
CA ARG A 122 -13.80 -1.86 -4.94
C ARG A 122 -12.34 -2.12 -4.66
N HIS A 123 -12.02 -2.62 -3.46
CA HIS A 123 -10.65 -2.94 -3.02
C HIS A 123 -9.91 -3.92 -3.95
N GLU A 124 -10.61 -4.89 -4.54
CA GLU A 124 -10.03 -5.86 -5.48
C GLU A 124 -9.36 -5.20 -6.70
N ASN A 125 -9.73 -3.96 -7.03
CA ASN A 125 -9.15 -3.20 -8.14
C ASN A 125 -7.84 -2.49 -7.77
N TYR A 126 -7.46 -2.45 -6.49
CA TYR A 126 -6.42 -1.57 -5.95
C TYR A 126 -5.24 -2.29 -5.31
N VAL A 127 -5.47 -3.48 -4.76
CA VAL A 127 -4.51 -4.09 -3.85
C VAL A 127 -4.14 -5.49 -4.32
N ASP A 128 -3.48 -5.53 -5.47
CA ASP A 128 -2.71 -6.70 -5.88
C ASP A 128 -1.23 -6.39 -5.65
N THR A 129 -0.64 -7.07 -4.66
CA THR A 129 0.79 -6.97 -4.38
C THR A 129 1.61 -7.83 -5.34
N GLU A 130 0.99 -8.52 -6.31
CA GLU A 130 1.62 -9.43 -7.27
C GLU A 130 2.49 -10.51 -6.58
N SER A 131 2.11 -10.90 -5.35
CA SER A 131 2.90 -11.75 -4.43
C SER A 131 4.27 -11.18 -4.00
N ASN A 132 4.60 -9.96 -4.43
CA ASN A 132 5.84 -9.27 -4.13
C ASN A 132 5.71 -7.73 -4.22
N LEU A 133 5.78 -7.02 -3.09
CA LEU A 133 5.72 -5.56 -3.05
C LEU A 133 7.05 -4.90 -3.46
N SER A 134 7.43 -5.06 -4.73
CA SER A 134 8.53 -4.32 -5.37
C SER A 134 8.25 -2.82 -5.39
N SER A 135 9.28 -2.01 -5.63
CA SER A 135 9.15 -0.56 -5.75
C SER A 135 8.14 -0.16 -6.84
N LYS A 136 8.11 -0.90 -7.96
CA LYS A 136 7.15 -0.74 -9.06
C LYS A 136 5.71 -1.04 -8.62
N VAL A 137 5.50 -2.14 -7.92
CA VAL A 137 4.17 -2.53 -7.42
C VAL A 137 3.69 -1.51 -6.38
N PHE A 138 4.57 -1.10 -5.46
CA PHE A 138 4.29 -0.04 -4.50
C PHE A 138 3.94 1.28 -5.20
N ASP A 139 4.71 1.71 -6.19
CA ASP A 139 4.46 2.94 -6.95
C ASP A 139 3.08 2.93 -7.61
N ASN A 140 2.70 1.79 -8.20
CA ASN A 140 1.38 1.60 -8.80
C ASN A 140 0.27 1.70 -7.75
N ILE A 141 0.39 0.99 -6.62
CA ILE A 141 -0.60 1.01 -5.53
C ILE A 141 -0.75 2.43 -4.98
N ALA A 142 0.36 3.08 -4.60
CA ALA A 142 0.35 4.42 -4.02
C ALA A 142 -0.27 5.46 -4.97
N LYS A 143 0.15 5.46 -6.25
CA LYS A 143 -0.44 6.34 -7.25
C LYS A 143 -1.92 6.05 -7.49
N SER A 144 -2.34 4.79 -7.41
CA SER A 144 -3.75 4.42 -7.60
C SER A 144 -4.67 5.01 -6.53
N ILE A 145 -4.13 5.39 -5.37
CA ILE A 145 -4.89 6.06 -4.31
C ILE A 145 -4.57 7.55 -4.17
N GLY A 146 -3.86 8.13 -5.15
CA GLY A 146 -3.59 9.56 -5.23
C GLY A 146 -2.36 10.04 -4.44
N ILE A 147 -1.46 9.13 -4.02
CA ILE A 147 -0.22 9.50 -3.33
C ILE A 147 0.86 9.88 -4.36
N ASP A 148 1.54 11.00 -4.11
CA ASP A 148 2.76 11.36 -4.85
C ASP A 148 3.95 10.54 -4.32
N THR A 149 4.53 9.74 -5.21
CA THR A 149 5.62 8.83 -4.86
C THR A 149 7.01 9.44 -5.00
N HIS A 150 7.12 10.73 -5.34
CA HIS A 150 8.42 11.40 -5.56
C HIS A 150 9.43 11.15 -4.42
N GLN A 151 8.98 11.29 -3.16
CA GLN A 151 9.85 11.10 -1.99
C GLN A 151 10.28 9.64 -1.79
N TYR A 152 9.49 8.68 -2.27
CA TYR A 152 9.80 7.25 -2.15
C TYR A 152 10.86 6.79 -3.15
N LYS A 153 11.07 7.51 -4.25
CA LYS A 153 12.03 7.11 -5.29
C LYS A 153 13.45 6.90 -4.75
N ALA A 154 13.84 7.67 -3.73
CA ALA A 154 15.13 7.51 -3.06
C ALA A 154 15.27 6.15 -2.33
N PHE A 155 14.16 5.50 -2.01
CA PHE A 155 14.10 4.19 -1.36
C PHE A 155 13.90 3.03 -2.34
N TYR A 156 13.56 3.30 -3.61
CA TYR A 156 13.23 2.23 -4.56
C TYR A 156 14.34 1.20 -4.76
N PRO A 157 15.61 1.59 -4.96
CA PRO A 157 16.70 0.62 -5.03
C PRO A 157 16.78 -0.23 -3.75
N TYR A 158 16.58 0.39 -2.58
CA TYR A 158 16.61 -0.31 -1.31
C TYR A 158 15.45 -1.30 -1.14
N ILE A 159 14.23 -0.92 -1.55
CA ILE A 159 13.07 -1.80 -1.53
C ILE A 159 13.35 -3.05 -2.35
N ASP A 160 13.82 -2.90 -3.58
CA ASP A 160 14.03 -4.02 -4.50
C ASP A 160 15.23 -4.88 -4.12
N GLU A 161 16.38 -4.25 -3.86
CA GLU A 161 17.65 -4.95 -3.67
C GLU A 161 17.86 -5.44 -2.24
N SER A 162 17.30 -4.76 -1.23
CA SER A 162 17.54 -5.10 0.19
C SER A 162 16.34 -5.71 0.89
N ILE A 163 15.11 -5.27 0.62
CA ILE A 163 13.92 -5.79 1.33
C ILE A 163 13.34 -7.00 0.57
N VAL A 164 12.99 -6.78 -0.70
CA VAL A 164 12.36 -7.78 -1.57
C VAL A 164 13.31 -8.94 -1.87
N SER A 165 14.51 -8.63 -2.37
CA SER A 165 15.50 -9.67 -2.70
C SER A 165 15.85 -10.52 -1.48
N ALA A 166 16.06 -9.90 -0.32
CA ALA A 166 16.39 -10.62 0.91
C ALA A 166 15.26 -11.59 1.32
N ARG A 167 14.00 -11.15 1.26
CA ARG A 167 12.86 -12.05 1.52
C ARG A 167 12.78 -13.17 0.50
N ASN A 168 12.96 -12.90 -0.79
CA ASN A 168 12.88 -13.93 -1.82
C ASN A 168 13.96 -15.01 -1.61
N ASN A 169 15.20 -14.61 -1.37
CA ASN A 169 16.28 -15.54 -1.04
C ASN A 169 15.93 -16.39 0.21
N ILE A 170 15.34 -15.77 1.24
CA ILE A 170 14.91 -16.51 2.43
C ILE A 170 13.80 -17.52 2.11
N ALA A 171 12.77 -17.11 1.38
CA ALA A 171 11.61 -17.91 1.03
C ALA A 171 11.95 -19.08 0.08
N HIS A 172 12.93 -18.89 -0.81
CA HIS A 172 13.45 -19.93 -1.70
C HIS A 172 14.47 -20.86 -1.02
N GLY A 173 14.73 -20.69 0.28
CA GLY A 173 15.61 -21.57 1.05
C GLY A 173 17.11 -21.25 0.90
N GLU A 174 17.45 -20.14 0.25
CA GLU A 174 18.84 -19.74 0.08
C GLU A 174 19.46 -19.27 1.39
N ARG A 175 20.75 -19.55 1.55
CA ARG A 175 21.52 -19.18 2.74
C ARG A 175 21.96 -17.71 2.66
N LEU A 176 21.03 -16.81 2.96
CA LEU A 176 21.33 -15.40 3.15
C LEU A 176 21.97 -15.17 4.54
N ILE A 177 23.19 -14.65 4.58
CA ILE A 177 23.85 -14.18 5.80
C ILE A 177 23.63 -12.69 5.89
N VAL A 178 22.86 -12.26 6.89
CA VAL A 178 22.59 -10.85 7.17
C VAL A 178 23.27 -10.50 8.49
N GLU A 179 24.09 -9.44 8.47
CA GLU A 179 24.74 -8.93 9.67
C GLU A 179 23.75 -8.12 10.52
N GLN A 180 24.04 -8.03 11.82
CA GLN A 180 23.21 -7.29 12.77
C GLN A 180 22.97 -5.84 12.33
N VAL A 181 24.01 -5.16 11.83
CA VAL A 181 23.92 -3.76 11.38
C VAL A 181 22.98 -3.63 10.17
N SER A 182 23.10 -4.54 9.19
CA SER A 182 22.23 -4.55 8.02
C SER A 182 20.77 -4.85 8.39
N PHE A 183 20.54 -5.75 9.34
CA PHE A 183 19.19 -6.02 9.86
C PHE A 183 18.56 -4.79 10.54
N GLU A 184 19.33 -4.06 11.34
CA GLU A 184 18.88 -2.83 11.98
C GLU A 184 18.55 -1.74 10.95
N GLN A 185 19.39 -1.56 9.94
CA GLN A 185 19.11 -0.62 8.84
C GLN A 185 17.85 -1.00 8.07
N LEU A 186 17.67 -2.30 7.77
CA LEU A 186 16.49 -2.80 7.05
C LEU A 186 15.21 -2.54 7.83
N THR A 187 15.21 -2.88 9.12
CA THR A 187 14.05 -2.67 9.99
C THR A 187 13.72 -1.19 10.15
N GLU A 188 14.73 -0.32 10.29
CA GLU A 188 14.52 1.14 10.36
C GLU A 188 13.91 1.69 9.08
N LYS A 189 14.39 1.25 7.91
CA LYS A 189 13.85 1.68 6.62
C LYS A 189 12.42 1.17 6.40
N VAL A 190 12.12 -0.07 6.78
CA VAL A 190 10.75 -0.61 6.75
C VAL A 190 9.81 0.21 7.63
N LEU A 191 10.20 0.51 8.87
CA LEU A 191 9.39 1.33 9.77
C LEU A 191 9.18 2.75 9.23
N ALA A 192 10.23 3.35 8.64
CA ALA A 192 10.12 4.68 8.03
C ALA A 192 9.15 4.68 6.84
N LEU A 193 9.25 3.70 5.93
CA LEU A 193 8.36 3.56 4.78
C LEU A 193 6.89 3.38 5.20
N MET A 194 6.60 2.54 6.21
CA MET A 194 5.24 2.39 6.73
C MET A 194 4.71 3.68 7.35
N ASN A 195 5.55 4.43 8.09
CA ASN A 195 5.15 5.72 8.65
C ASN A 195 4.88 6.77 7.56
N MET A 196 5.73 6.86 6.54
CA MET A 196 5.50 7.76 5.40
C MET A 196 4.15 7.45 4.75
N TYR A 197 3.87 6.16 4.49
CA TYR A 197 2.64 5.75 3.81
C TYR A 197 1.39 6.05 4.64
N LYS A 198 1.47 5.83 5.96
CA LYS A 198 0.42 6.24 6.90
C LYS A 198 0.15 7.75 6.79
N ASN A 199 1.20 8.55 6.86
CA ASN A 199 1.09 10.00 6.86
C ASN A 199 0.50 10.52 5.55
N ASP A 200 0.88 9.95 4.40
CA ASP A 200 0.31 10.34 3.11
C ASP A 200 -1.20 10.08 3.05
N ILE A 201 -1.66 8.93 3.53
CA ILE A 201 -3.09 8.61 3.59
C ILE A 201 -3.82 9.58 4.53
N GLU A 202 -3.28 9.84 5.72
CA GLU A 202 -3.89 10.77 6.68
C GLU A 202 -3.95 12.19 6.13
N ASN A 203 -2.88 12.64 5.45
CA ASN A 203 -2.83 13.94 4.80
C ASN A 203 -3.93 14.08 3.75
N ILE A 204 -4.08 13.10 2.83
CA ILE A 204 -5.12 13.12 1.80
C ILE A 204 -6.51 13.30 2.42
N VAL A 205 -6.77 12.63 3.53
CA VAL A 205 -8.06 12.65 4.21
C VAL A 205 -8.31 13.98 4.91
N VAL A 206 -7.31 14.49 5.63
CA VAL A 206 -7.40 15.77 6.36
C VAL A 206 -7.53 16.95 5.41
N THR A 207 -6.76 16.97 4.32
CA THR A 207 -6.80 18.04 3.31
C THR A 207 -7.93 17.87 2.31
N LYS A 208 -8.66 16.74 2.37
CA LYS A 208 -9.69 16.34 1.40
C LYS A 208 -9.19 16.33 -0.04
N GLU A 209 -7.92 15.99 -0.24
CA GLU A 209 -7.30 15.86 -1.55
C GLU A 209 -7.90 14.73 -2.39
N TYR A 210 -8.84 13.95 -1.85
CA TYR A 210 -9.65 13.03 -2.64
C TYR A 210 -10.73 13.70 -3.50
N LEU A 211 -11.02 14.99 -3.26
CA LEU A 211 -11.97 15.81 -4.02
C LEU A 211 -11.27 16.69 -5.06
N ILE A 212 -11.98 17.08 -6.12
CA ILE A 212 -11.53 18.11 -7.06
C ILE A 212 -11.50 19.47 -6.31
N SER A 213 -10.43 20.23 -6.48
CA SER A 213 -10.36 21.61 -5.99
C SER A 213 -11.37 22.47 -6.76
N ILE A 214 -12.31 23.09 -6.06
CA ILE A 214 -13.28 24.05 -6.61
C ILE A 214 -12.62 25.43 -6.71
#